data_AF-A0A2E5C6R3-F1
#
_entry.id   AF-A0A2E5C6R3-F1
#
_cell.length_a   1.000
_cell.length_b   1.000
_cell.length_c   1.000
_cell.angle_alpha   90.00
_cell.angle_beta   90.00
_cell.angle_gamma   90.00
#
_symmetry.space_group_name_H-M   'P 1'
#
loop_
_entity.id
_entity.type
_entity.pdbx_description
1 polymer ?
#
loop_
_entity_poly.entity_id
_entity_poly.type
_entity_poly.pdbx_seq_one_letter_code
_entity_poly.pdbx_strand_id
1 'polypeptide(L)'
;MSNNLTALAKQEIFFDELDAESYRRITGAKMSMVQDQTLLNVAGVAPSGKELGDPADWAVQQLADFAPHDAVESMLVQQMIALNRMAMDCSKRALIDGQIPQCRDMNMKHAAKLMATFSKLSMALDKHRGKGQQTIVVKHQQVNVGNGGQAVIGEVKHGGLNGKDK
;
A
#
# COMPACT_ATOMS: atom_id res chain seq x y z
N MET A 1 34.70 -14.54 11.29
CA MET A 1 33.87 -13.48 10.66
C MET A 1 32.91 -14.19 9.71
N SER A 2 31.87 -14.83 10.25
CA SER A 2 30.50 -14.30 10.34
C SER A 2 29.97 -13.78 9.00
N ASN A 3 29.05 -14.52 8.38
CA ASN A 3 27.63 -14.14 8.44
C ASN A 3 26.74 -15.16 7.69
N ASN A 4 26.08 -16.02 8.47
CA ASN A 4 24.62 -16.14 8.55
C ASN A 4 23.79 -15.59 7.36
N LEU A 5 23.99 -16.09 6.15
CA LEU A 5 22.98 -15.99 5.09
C LEU A 5 21.98 -17.16 5.12
N THR A 6 22.23 -18.18 5.94
CA THR A 6 21.38 -19.37 6.07
C THR A 6 20.24 -19.22 7.08
N ALA A 7 20.04 -18.04 7.67
CA ALA A 7 19.05 -17.79 8.74
C ALA A 7 17.92 -16.81 8.35
N LEU A 8 17.68 -16.62 7.04
CA LEU A 8 16.50 -15.91 6.52
C LEU A 8 15.66 -16.82 5.61
N ALA A 9 15.55 -18.10 5.95
CA ALA A 9 14.43 -18.90 5.46
C ALA A 9 13.16 -18.36 6.12
N LYS A 10 12.65 -17.21 5.64
CA LYS A 10 11.22 -16.91 5.78
C LYS A 10 10.53 -18.13 5.17
N GLN A 11 9.75 -18.83 5.98
CA GLN A 11 8.96 -19.98 5.54
C GLN A 11 8.18 -19.56 4.29
N GLU A 12 8.50 -20.16 3.15
CA GLU A 12 7.76 -19.91 1.91
C GLU A 12 6.31 -20.33 2.16
N ILE A 13 5.38 -19.43 1.88
CA ILE A 13 3.95 -19.65 2.09
C ILE A 13 3.36 -20.06 0.74
N PHE A 14 2.79 -21.25 0.69
CA PHE A 14 2.18 -21.82 -0.52
C PHE A 14 0.66 -21.68 -0.47
N PHE A 15 0.04 -21.39 -1.62
CA PHE A 15 -1.40 -21.16 -1.77
C PHE A 15 -2.23 -22.37 -1.35
N ASP A 16 -1.81 -23.56 -1.75
CA ASP A 16 -2.50 -24.83 -1.45
C ASP A 16 -2.45 -25.22 0.04
N GLU A 17 -1.59 -24.57 0.83
CA GLU A 17 -1.42 -24.83 2.26
C GLU A 17 -2.22 -23.83 3.14
N LEU A 18 -2.90 -22.85 2.54
CA LEU A 18 -3.60 -21.81 3.28
C LEU A 18 -4.94 -22.29 3.86
N ASP A 19 -5.12 -22.10 5.17
CA ASP A 19 -6.43 -22.21 5.82
C ASP A 19 -7.21 -20.89 5.79
N ALA A 20 -8.50 -20.93 6.16
CA ALA A 20 -9.40 -19.77 6.09
C ALA A 20 -8.91 -18.57 6.94
N GLU A 21 -8.21 -18.82 8.05
CA GLU A 21 -7.63 -17.76 8.88
C GLU A 21 -6.43 -17.11 8.20
N SER A 22 -5.56 -17.92 7.58
CA SER A 22 -4.41 -17.47 6.80
C SER A 22 -4.85 -16.64 5.60
N TYR A 23 -5.89 -17.06 4.86
CA TYR A 23 -6.49 -16.26 3.79
C TYR A 23 -6.93 -14.88 4.27
N ARG A 24 -7.62 -14.81 5.40
CA ARG A 24 -8.06 -13.54 5.98
C ARG A 24 -6.87 -12.66 6.35
N ARG A 25 -5.84 -13.23 6.96
CA ARG A 25 -4.64 -12.49 7.41
C ARG A 25 -3.84 -11.95 6.23
N ILE A 26 -3.68 -12.72 5.17
CA ILE A 26 -2.86 -12.36 4.01
C ILE A 26 -3.58 -11.33 3.14
N THR A 27 -4.89 -11.45 2.97
CA THR A 27 -5.65 -10.55 2.10
C THR A 27 -6.18 -9.32 2.82
N GLY A 28 -6.31 -9.34 4.15
CA GLY A 28 -7.00 -8.29 4.92
C GLY A 28 -8.53 -8.25 4.72
N ALA A 29 -9.07 -9.12 3.85
CA ALA A 29 -10.49 -9.16 3.52
C ALA A 29 -11.24 -10.17 4.40
N LYS A 30 -12.48 -9.83 4.78
CA LYS A 30 -13.33 -10.71 5.62
C LYS A 30 -14.17 -11.71 4.82
N MET A 31 -14.52 -11.36 3.58
CA MET A 31 -15.42 -12.13 2.72
C MET A 31 -14.60 -12.99 1.77
N SER A 32 -14.83 -14.30 1.73
CA SER A 32 -14.06 -15.26 0.91
C SER A 32 -13.94 -14.84 -0.55
N MET A 33 -15.06 -14.47 -1.19
CA MET A 33 -15.05 -14.02 -2.59
C MET A 33 -14.12 -12.80 -2.83
N VAL A 34 -13.96 -11.93 -1.84
CA VAL A 34 -13.04 -10.78 -1.93
C VAL A 34 -11.59 -11.21 -1.69
N GLN A 35 -11.36 -12.23 -0.86
CA GLN A 35 -10.04 -12.84 -0.66
C GLN A 35 -9.57 -13.49 -1.96
N ASP A 36 -10.43 -14.28 -2.61
CA ASP A 36 -10.15 -14.92 -3.90
C ASP A 36 -9.88 -13.89 -4.99
N GLN A 37 -10.73 -12.86 -5.11
CA GLN A 37 -10.53 -11.79 -6.08
C GLN A 37 -9.22 -11.03 -5.85
N THR A 38 -8.84 -10.82 -4.58
CA THR A 38 -7.57 -10.15 -4.21
C THR A 38 -6.38 -10.98 -4.69
N LEU A 39 -6.39 -12.28 -4.44
CA LEU A 39 -5.33 -13.18 -4.90
C LEU A 39 -5.27 -13.26 -6.42
N LEU A 40 -6.43 -13.39 -7.09
CA LEU A 40 -6.51 -13.40 -8.56
C LEU A 40 -5.97 -12.12 -9.18
N ASN A 41 -6.28 -10.95 -8.61
CA ASN A 41 -5.77 -9.68 -9.10
C ASN A 41 -4.24 -9.60 -9.02
N VAL A 42 -3.66 -10.06 -7.91
CA VAL A 42 -2.20 -10.05 -7.72
C VAL A 42 -1.54 -11.12 -8.59
N ALA A 43 -2.05 -12.35 -8.60
CA ALA A 43 -1.53 -13.43 -9.45
C ALA A 43 -1.56 -13.05 -10.94
N GLY A 44 -2.59 -12.32 -11.38
CA GLY A 44 -2.72 -11.83 -12.75
C GLY A 44 -1.62 -10.86 -13.21
N VAL A 45 -0.86 -10.27 -12.27
CA VAL A 45 0.29 -9.40 -12.56
C VAL A 45 1.63 -10.07 -12.23
N ALA A 46 1.65 -11.36 -11.92
CA ALA A 46 2.88 -12.08 -11.64
C ALA A 46 3.86 -12.02 -12.85
N PRO A 47 5.18 -11.96 -12.60
CA PRO A 47 6.17 -12.06 -13.67
C PRO A 47 6.03 -13.35 -14.47
N SER A 48 6.13 -13.24 -15.80
CA SER A 48 6.20 -14.42 -16.67
C SER A 48 7.63 -14.97 -16.69
N GLY A 49 7.84 -16.19 -16.20
CA GLY A 49 9.14 -16.86 -16.25
C GLY A 49 9.08 -18.24 -15.60
N LYS A 50 9.88 -19.20 -16.10
CA LYS A 50 9.87 -20.60 -15.61
C LYS A 50 10.32 -20.74 -14.15
N GLU A 51 10.96 -19.73 -13.58
CA GLU A 51 11.57 -19.78 -12.24
C GLU A 51 10.63 -19.30 -11.12
N LEU A 52 9.46 -18.72 -11.44
CA LEU A 52 8.60 -18.09 -10.42
C LEU A 52 7.70 -19.08 -9.67
N GLY A 53 7.55 -20.32 -10.15
CA GLY A 53 6.55 -21.25 -9.61
C GLY A 53 5.12 -20.85 -9.97
N ASP A 54 4.15 -21.21 -9.13
CA ASP A 54 2.74 -20.87 -9.33
C ASP A 54 2.50 -19.36 -9.12
N PRO A 55 1.82 -18.64 -10.05
CA PRO A 55 1.40 -17.25 -9.83
C PRO A 55 0.60 -17.02 -8.55
N ALA A 56 -0.15 -18.01 -8.07
CA ALA A 56 -0.88 -17.95 -6.81
C ALA A 56 0.07 -17.90 -5.61
N ASP A 57 1.12 -18.74 -5.59
CA ASP A 57 2.16 -18.71 -4.55
C ASP A 57 2.86 -17.36 -4.53
N TRP A 58 3.19 -16.82 -5.71
CA TRP A 58 3.75 -15.48 -5.81
C TRP A 58 2.82 -14.42 -5.20
N ALA A 59 1.52 -14.49 -5.52
CA ALA A 59 0.55 -13.54 -4.99
C ALA A 59 0.43 -13.62 -3.47
N VAL A 60 0.41 -14.83 -2.92
CA VAL A 60 0.39 -15.10 -1.48
C VAL A 60 1.61 -14.49 -0.81
N GLN A 61 2.81 -14.72 -1.34
CA GLN A 61 4.06 -14.17 -0.80
C GLN A 61 4.07 -12.64 -0.81
N GLN A 62 3.63 -12.02 -1.91
CA GLN A 62 3.58 -10.56 -2.03
C GLN A 62 2.60 -9.96 -1.00
N LEU A 63 1.39 -10.52 -0.90
CA LEU A 63 0.39 -10.03 0.04
C LEU A 63 0.79 -10.27 1.49
N ALA A 64 1.42 -11.41 1.79
CA ALA A 64 1.93 -11.74 3.12
C ALA A 64 3.02 -10.77 3.58
N ASP A 65 3.89 -10.32 2.67
CA ASP A 65 4.95 -9.35 3.00
C ASP A 65 4.40 -7.94 3.25
N PHE A 66 3.34 -7.54 2.53
CA PHE A 66 2.65 -6.27 2.79
C PHE A 66 1.73 -6.28 4.03
N ALA A 67 1.18 -7.44 4.38
CA ALA A 67 0.28 -7.69 5.51
C ALA A 67 -0.85 -6.64 5.65
N PRO A 68 -1.78 -6.55 4.68
CA PRO A 68 -2.89 -5.60 4.74
C PRO A 68 -3.81 -5.88 5.94
N HIS A 69 -4.12 -4.85 6.74
CA HIS A 69 -4.96 -5.01 7.94
C HIS A 69 -6.46 -5.05 7.66
N ASP A 70 -6.90 -4.49 6.54
CA ASP A 70 -8.29 -4.41 6.14
C ASP A 70 -8.45 -4.38 4.61
N ALA A 71 -9.70 -4.35 4.14
CA ALA A 71 -10.03 -4.34 2.72
C ALA A 71 -9.52 -3.09 1.97
N VAL A 72 -9.40 -1.94 2.64
CA VAL A 72 -8.88 -0.72 2.01
C VAL A 72 -7.38 -0.84 1.81
N GLU A 73 -6.65 -1.29 2.84
CA GLU A 73 -5.23 -1.62 2.71
C GLU A 73 -5.00 -2.65 1.60
N SER A 74 -5.83 -3.69 1.56
CA SER A 74 -5.76 -4.73 0.52
C SER A 74 -5.83 -4.15 -0.89
N MET A 75 -6.79 -3.26 -1.16
CA MET A 75 -6.93 -2.62 -2.46
C MET A 75 -5.74 -1.72 -2.82
N LEU A 76 -5.18 -0.99 -1.84
CA LEU A 76 -4.00 -0.16 -2.04
C LEU A 76 -2.77 -1.02 -2.35
N VAL A 77 -2.57 -2.09 -1.59
CA VAL A 77 -1.46 -3.05 -1.76
C VAL A 77 -1.53 -3.72 -3.13
N GLN A 78 -2.71 -4.19 -3.57
CA GLN A 78 -2.90 -4.76 -4.91
C GLN A 78 -2.43 -3.79 -6.01
N GLN A 79 -2.84 -2.52 -5.92
CA GLN A 79 -2.44 -1.49 -6.87
C GLN A 79 -0.94 -1.20 -6.80
N MET A 80 -0.36 -1.16 -5.59
CA MET A 80 1.08 -0.96 -5.40
C MET A 80 1.91 -2.07 -6.05
N ILE A 81 1.54 -3.34 -5.85
CA ILE A 81 2.20 -4.49 -6.48
C ILE A 81 2.13 -4.38 -8.00
N ALA A 82 0.93 -4.12 -8.55
CA ALA A 82 0.73 -3.98 -9.99
C ALA A 82 1.52 -2.82 -10.60
N LEU A 83 1.52 -1.64 -9.95
CA LEU A 83 2.28 -0.47 -10.41
C LEU A 83 3.77 -0.74 -10.43
N ASN A 84 4.31 -1.37 -9.38
CA ASN A 84 5.72 -1.73 -9.32
C ASN A 84 6.08 -2.71 -10.45
N ARG A 85 5.26 -3.75 -10.66
CA ARG A 85 5.47 -4.72 -11.75
C ARG A 85 5.51 -4.03 -13.11
N MET A 86 4.49 -3.23 -13.43
CA MET A 86 4.40 -2.51 -14.70
C MET A 86 5.57 -1.55 -14.89
N ALA A 87 6.02 -0.86 -13.82
CA ALA A 87 7.17 0.04 -13.88
C ALA A 87 8.46 -0.72 -14.18
N MET A 88 8.67 -1.89 -13.54
CA MET A 88 9.83 -2.74 -13.81
C MET A 88 9.81 -3.30 -15.24
N ASP A 89 8.64 -3.68 -15.76
CA ASP A 89 8.51 -4.15 -17.15
C ASP A 89 8.78 -3.03 -18.16
N CYS A 90 8.26 -1.82 -17.93
CA CYS A 90 8.61 -0.65 -18.74
C CYS A 90 10.12 -0.37 -18.69
N SER A 91 10.72 -0.42 -17.50
CA SER A 91 12.16 -0.20 -17.34
C SER A 91 12.98 -1.25 -18.09
N LYS A 92 12.61 -2.54 -17.97
CA LYS A 92 13.24 -3.64 -18.72
C LYS A 92 13.14 -3.43 -20.23
N ARG A 93 11.97 -3.00 -20.73
CA ARG A 93 11.78 -2.71 -22.16
C ARG A 93 12.58 -1.49 -22.63
N ALA A 94 12.78 -0.49 -21.77
CA ALA A 94 13.62 0.67 -22.09
C ALA A 94 15.11 0.31 -22.24
N LEU A 95 15.57 -0.75 -21.57
CA LEU A 95 16.94 -1.24 -21.61
C LEU A 95 17.25 -2.20 -22.78
N ILE A 96 16.30 -2.46 -23.68
CA ILE A 96 16.54 -3.30 -24.86
C ILE A 96 17.46 -2.58 -25.84
N ASP A 97 18.62 -3.19 -26.12
CA ASP A 97 19.59 -2.69 -27.10
C ASP A 97 18.99 -2.63 -28.50
N GLY A 98 19.31 -1.56 -29.25
CA GLY A 98 18.82 -1.36 -30.62
C GLY A 98 17.35 -0.96 -30.73
N GLN A 99 16.66 -0.68 -29.62
CA GLN A 99 15.28 -0.19 -29.66
C GLN A 99 15.16 1.20 -30.29
N ILE A 100 14.05 1.42 -30.99
CA ILE A 100 13.64 2.72 -31.53
C ILE A 100 13.65 3.78 -30.40
N PRO A 101 14.35 4.92 -30.54
CA PRO A 101 14.47 5.93 -29.47
C PRO A 101 13.14 6.36 -28.86
N GLN A 102 12.11 6.52 -29.69
CA GLN A 102 10.76 6.88 -29.26
C GLN A 102 10.16 5.83 -28.32
N CYS A 103 10.36 4.54 -28.59
CA CYS A 103 9.89 3.45 -27.73
C CYS A 103 10.64 3.43 -26.39
N ARG A 104 11.95 3.71 -26.40
CA ARG A 104 12.74 3.84 -25.17
C ARG A 104 12.19 4.98 -24.31
N ASP A 105 12.01 6.15 -24.90
CA ASP A 105 11.52 7.34 -24.20
C ASP A 105 10.10 7.15 -23.66
N MET A 106 9.21 6.51 -24.42
CA MET A 106 7.84 6.19 -23.97
C MET A 106 7.85 5.27 -22.74
N ASN A 107 8.65 4.20 -22.77
CA ASN A 107 8.78 3.28 -21.64
C ASN A 107 9.35 3.98 -20.39
N MET A 108 10.38 4.83 -20.55
CA MET A 108 10.92 5.62 -19.43
C MET A 108 9.89 6.57 -18.83
N LYS A 109 9.12 7.26 -19.67
CA LYS A 109 8.03 8.16 -19.23
C LYS A 109 6.92 7.39 -18.49
N HIS A 110 6.51 6.23 -19.00
CA HIS A 110 5.52 5.39 -18.33
C HIS A 110 6.04 4.87 -16.98
N ALA A 111 7.26 4.35 -16.93
CA ALA A 111 7.89 3.89 -15.69
C ALA A 111 7.92 5.02 -14.64
N ALA A 112 8.35 6.23 -15.02
CA ALA A 112 8.37 7.39 -14.13
C ALA A 112 6.97 7.74 -13.58
N LYS A 113 5.94 7.72 -14.42
CA LYS A 113 4.54 7.99 -14.01
C LYS A 113 4.00 6.93 -13.05
N LEU A 114 4.28 5.65 -13.32
CA LEU A 114 3.86 4.53 -12.48
C LEU A 114 4.54 4.60 -11.10
N MET A 115 5.85 4.85 -11.04
CA MET A 115 6.59 5.02 -9.79
C MET A 115 6.12 6.24 -8.99
N ALA A 116 5.83 7.37 -9.64
CA ALA A 116 5.25 8.53 -8.98
C ALA A 116 3.85 8.23 -8.39
N THR A 117 3.07 7.37 -9.05
CA THR A 117 1.76 6.93 -8.55
C THR A 117 1.90 5.97 -7.38
N PHE A 118 2.85 5.04 -7.44
CA PHE A 118 3.20 4.15 -6.33
C PHE A 118 3.57 4.93 -5.06
N SER A 119 4.36 6.00 -5.19
CA SER A 119 4.71 6.87 -4.06
C SER A 119 3.48 7.50 -3.41
N LYS A 120 2.51 7.97 -4.20
CA LYS A 120 1.23 8.49 -3.69
C LYS A 120 0.42 7.44 -2.94
N LEU A 121 0.37 6.21 -3.45
CA LEU A 121 -0.31 5.09 -2.77
C LEU A 121 0.39 4.71 -1.46
N SER A 122 1.73 4.75 -1.44
CA SER A 122 2.52 4.50 -0.22
C SER A 122 2.15 5.49 0.88
N MET A 123 2.12 6.79 0.55
CA MET A 123 1.67 7.84 1.48
C MET A 123 0.22 7.66 1.93
N ALA A 124 -0.66 7.21 1.03
CA ALA A 124 -2.07 6.95 1.35
C ALA A 124 -2.20 5.76 2.32
N LEU A 125 -1.41 4.70 2.13
CA LEU A 125 -1.36 3.53 3.01
C LEU A 125 -0.81 3.92 4.39
N ASP A 126 0.29 4.66 4.45
CA ASP A 126 0.86 5.16 5.71
C ASP A 126 -0.15 6.02 6.47
N LYS A 127 -0.84 6.92 5.77
CA LYS A 127 -1.90 7.75 6.35
C LYS A 127 -3.06 6.90 6.85
N HIS A 128 -3.47 5.86 6.11
CA HIS A 128 -4.54 4.96 6.53
C HIS A 128 -4.18 4.22 7.82
N ARG A 129 -2.96 3.67 7.90
CA ARG A 129 -2.40 3.03 9.10
C ARG A 129 -2.27 3.99 10.28
N GLY A 130 -1.95 5.25 10.03
CA GLY A 130 -1.81 6.29 11.06
C GLY A 130 -3.13 6.83 11.64
N LYS A 131 -4.29 6.60 11.02
CA LYS A 131 -5.60 7.13 11.50
C LYS A 131 -6.01 6.61 12.89
N GLY A 132 -5.43 5.51 13.37
CA GLY A 132 -5.63 5.00 14.73
C GLY A 132 -4.86 5.76 15.83
N GLN A 133 -3.92 6.64 15.48
CA GLN A 133 -3.11 7.43 16.43
C GLN A 133 -3.69 8.80 16.76
N GLN A 134 -4.92 9.13 16.34
CA GLN A 134 -5.60 10.32 16.88
C GLN A 134 -6.02 10.03 18.32
N THR A 135 -5.07 10.16 19.26
CA THR A 135 -5.39 10.29 20.67
C THR A 135 -6.15 11.60 20.84
N ILE A 136 -7.49 11.55 20.80
CA ILE A 136 -8.30 12.62 21.37
C ILE A 136 -8.01 12.58 22.87
N VAL A 137 -7.03 13.38 23.31
CA VAL A 137 -6.85 13.66 24.72
C VAL A 137 -8.06 14.49 25.14
N VAL A 138 -9.15 13.82 25.52
CA VAL A 138 -10.27 14.47 26.20
C VAL A 138 -9.73 14.91 27.55
N LYS A 139 -9.19 16.13 27.62
CA LYS A 139 -9.05 16.83 28.89
C LYS A 139 -10.47 17.09 29.39
N HIS A 140 -11.01 16.14 30.15
CA HIS A 140 -12.09 16.44 31.07
C HIS A 140 -11.51 17.44 32.10
N GLN A 141 -11.46 18.72 31.76
CA GLN A 141 -11.45 19.73 32.82
C GLN A 141 -12.79 19.55 33.53
N GLN A 142 -12.75 19.22 34.82
CA GLN A 142 -13.94 19.17 35.66
C GLN A 142 -14.59 20.56 35.61
N VAL A 143 -15.53 20.73 34.68
CA VAL A 143 -16.42 21.87 34.68
C VAL A 143 -17.39 21.58 35.82
N ASN A 144 -17.08 22.12 36.99
CA ASN A 144 -18.02 22.15 38.09
C ASN A 144 -19.13 23.09 37.63
N VAL A 145 -20.22 22.53 37.10
CA VAL A 145 -21.41 23.30 36.72
C VAL A 145 -22.15 23.67 38.00
N GLY A 146 -21.54 24.59 38.76
CA GLY A 146 -22.26 25.41 39.71
C GLY A 146 -23.10 26.40 38.92
N ASN A 147 -24.39 26.49 39.24
CA ASN A 147 -25.31 27.43 38.64
C ASN A 147 -24.72 28.86 38.63
N GLY A 148 -24.31 29.34 37.46
CA GLY A 148 -23.91 30.73 37.22
C GLY A 148 -22.48 30.89 36.70
N GLY A 149 -22.33 31.07 35.40
CA GLY A 149 -21.07 31.52 34.79
C GLY A 149 -20.96 31.23 33.30
N GLN A 150 -21.23 32.24 32.47
CA GLN A 150 -21.07 32.22 31.01
C GLN A 150 -19.61 32.01 30.59
N ALA A 151 -19.39 31.39 29.42
CA ALA A 151 -18.22 31.68 28.61
C ALA A 151 -18.56 31.61 27.11
N VAL A 152 -18.33 32.73 26.44
CA VAL A 152 -18.39 32.91 24.99
C VAL A 152 -17.24 32.14 24.33
N ILE A 153 -17.54 31.36 23.30
CA ILE A 153 -16.55 30.61 22.53
C ILE A 153 -16.01 31.54 21.43
N GLY A 154 -14.82 32.08 21.64
CA GLY A 154 -14.03 32.78 20.63
C GLY A 154 -13.09 31.81 19.91
N GLU A 155 -13.06 31.90 18.59
CA GLU A 155 -12.29 31.07 17.65
C GLU A 155 -10.80 31.48 17.57
N VAL A 156 -10.07 30.92 16.57
CA VAL A 156 -8.87 31.43 15.85
C VAL A 156 -7.61 30.54 16.11
N LYS A 157 -6.94 29.91 15.13
CA LYS A 157 -6.56 30.30 13.74
C LYS A 157 -6.57 29.16 12.71
N HIS A 158 -7.21 29.39 11.56
CA HIS A 158 -6.71 28.91 10.27
C HIS A 158 -5.65 29.88 9.75
N GLY A 159 -4.45 29.37 9.53
CA GLY A 159 -3.37 30.11 8.88
C GLY A 159 -3.31 29.78 7.39
N GLY A 160 -3.62 30.78 6.56
CA GLY A 160 -3.04 30.94 5.24
C GLY A 160 -4.02 30.85 4.07
N LEU A 161 -4.50 32.00 3.60
CA LEU A 161 -4.57 32.30 2.17
C LEU A 161 -4.30 33.79 1.93
N ASN A 162 -3.26 34.02 1.12
CA ASN A 162 -2.88 35.28 0.49
C ASN A 162 -3.98 35.77 -0.47
N GLY A 163 -4.23 37.07 -0.49
CA GLY A 163 -4.99 37.74 -1.53
C GLY A 163 -4.62 39.23 -1.58
N LYS A 164 -3.74 39.59 -2.51
CA LYS A 164 -3.53 40.97 -2.98
C LYS A 164 -4.83 41.48 -3.61
N ASP A 165 -5.17 42.76 -3.40
CA ASP A 165 -5.37 43.70 -4.50
C ASP A 165 -5.77 45.10 -4.00
N LYS A 166 -5.13 46.09 -4.67
CA LYS A 166 -5.27 47.56 -4.64
C LYS A 166 -4.50 48.34 -3.59
#